data_AF-W4N8P2-F1
#
_entry.id   AF-W4N8P2-F1
#
_cell.length_a   1.000
_cell.length_b   1.000
_cell.length_c   1.000
_cell.angle_alpha   90.00
_cell.angle_beta   90.00
_cell.angle_gamma   90.00
#
_symmetry.space_group_name_H-M   'P 1'
#
loop_
_entity.id
_entity.type
_entity.pdbx_description
1 polymer ?
#
loop_
_entity_poly.entity_id
_entity_poly.type
_entity_poly.pdbx_seq_one_letter_code
_entity_poly.pdbx_strand_id
1 'polypeptide(L)' 'MTMIESLPGYAEAEAVAKARGSNLVDMISAYLAGVAAGGDAVTVMRTPDEVRDHFGKLMDETSQDV' A
#
# COMPACT_ATOMS: atom_id res chain seq x y z
N MET A 1 8.24 -10.64 22.94
CA MET A 1 8.76 -10.54 21.58
C MET A 1 7.98 -11.53 20.72
N THR A 2 7.13 -11.01 19.85
CA THR A 2 6.35 -11.80 18.90
C THR A 2 7.20 -12.12 17.67
N MET A 3 6.89 -13.18 16.93
CA MET A 3 7.61 -13.57 15.70
C MET A 3 7.69 -12.44 14.66
N ILE A 4 6.72 -11.52 14.69
CA ILE A 4 6.61 -10.38 13.78
C ILE A 4 7.64 -9.31 14.12
N GLU A 5 7.89 -9.06 15.42
CA GLU A 5 8.89 -8.10 15.91
C GLU A 5 10.34 -8.53 15.61
N SER A 6 10.57 -9.81 15.31
CA SER A 6 11.86 -10.35 14.89
C SER A 6 12.10 -10.32 13.38
N LEU A 7 11.13 -9.87 12.58
CA LEU A 7 11.28 -9.85 11.13
C LEU A 7 12.21 -8.71 10.68
N PRO A 8 13.08 -8.96 9.67
CA PRO A 8 13.81 -7.90 9.01
C PRO A 8 12.83 -6.86 8.46
N GLY A 9 13.07 -5.58 8.74
CA GLY A 9 12.21 -4.47 8.32
C GLY A 9 11.02 -4.17 9.25
N TYR A 10 10.82 -4.92 10.34
CA TYR A 10 9.75 -4.62 11.31
C TYR A 10 9.87 -3.20 11.88
N ALA A 11 11.07 -2.81 12.31
CA ALA A 11 11.31 -1.49 12.90
C ALA A 11 10.99 -0.34 11.93
N GLU A 12 11.31 -0.50 10.66
CA GLU A 12 11.02 0.49 9.61
C GLU A 12 9.50 0.54 9.33
N ALA A 13 8.86 -0.61 9.20
CA ALA A 13 7.41 -0.69 8.97
C ALA A 13 6.61 -0.13 10.15
N GLU A 14 7.06 -0.38 11.38
CA GLU A 14 6.45 0.17 12.59
C GLU A 14 6.64 1.70 12.67
N ALA A 15 7.80 2.23 12.29
CA ALA A 15 8.05 3.66 12.22
C ALA A 15 7.15 4.35 11.18
N VAL A 16 6.97 3.74 10.00
CA VAL A 16 6.05 4.25 8.96
C VAL A 16 4.60 4.24 9.45
N ALA A 17 4.16 3.16 10.11
CA ALA A 17 2.82 3.10 10.67
C ALA A 17 2.59 4.20 11.72
N LYS A 18 3.54 4.37 12.65
CA LYS A 18 3.50 5.43 13.68
C LYS A 18 3.49 6.83 13.06
N ALA A 19 4.31 7.08 12.04
CA ALA A 19 4.33 8.36 11.33
C ALA A 19 2.99 8.69 10.65
N ARG A 20 2.24 7.66 10.25
CA ARG A 20 0.88 7.78 9.68
C ARG A 20 -0.23 7.80 10.73
N GLY A 21 0.11 7.81 12.03
CA GLY A 21 -0.86 7.78 13.13
C GLY A 21 -1.62 6.46 13.27
N SER A 22 -1.10 5.38 12.69
CA SER A 22 -1.71 4.06 12.69
C SER A 22 -0.77 3.03 13.33
N ASN A 23 -1.23 1.79 13.49
CA ASN A 23 -0.38 0.67 13.89
C ASN A 23 -0.11 -0.26 12.70
N LEU A 24 0.99 -1.02 12.79
CA LEU A 24 1.44 -1.87 11.70
C LEU A 24 0.43 -2.98 11.35
N VAL A 25 -0.31 -3.47 12.35
CA VAL A 25 -1.32 -4.53 12.16
C VAL A 25 -2.49 -4.03 11.32
N ASP A 26 -2.95 -2.80 11.55
CA ASP A 26 -4.02 -2.17 10.78
C ASP A 26 -3.57 -1.91 9.33
N MET A 27 -2.32 -1.48 9.12
CA MET A 27 -1.76 -1.35 7.77
C MET A 27 -1.69 -2.68 7.02
N ILE A 28 -1.23 -3.75 7.69
CA ILE A 28 -1.18 -5.10 7.11
C ILE A 28 -2.59 -5.60 6.79
N SER A 29 -3.55 -5.36 7.68
CA SER A 29 -4.94 -5.77 7.50
C SER A 29 -5.60 -5.03 6.33
N ALA A 30 -5.36 -3.73 6.19
CA ALA A 30 -5.81 -2.93 5.07
C ALA A 30 -5.19 -3.41 3.73
N TYR A 31 -3.89 -3.73 3.75
CA TYR A 31 -3.20 -4.32 2.60
C TYR A 31 -3.83 -5.65 2.16
N LEU A 32 -4.04 -6.58 3.10
CA LEU A 32 -4.69 -7.87 2.85
C LEU A 32 -6.13 -7.71 2.35
N ALA A 33 -6.90 -6.80 2.94
CA ALA A 33 -8.27 -6.53 2.52
C ALA A 33 -8.33 -5.97 1.09
N GLY A 34 -7.42 -5.06 0.73
CA GLY A 34 -7.32 -4.51 -0.61
C GLY A 34 -6.95 -5.56 -1.66
N VAL A 35 -5.97 -6.43 -1.35
CA VAL A 35 -5.61 -7.56 -2.23
C VAL A 35 -6.77 -8.55 -2.37
N ALA A 36 -7.45 -8.90 -1.27
CA ALA A 36 -8.58 -9.82 -1.29
C ALA A 36 -9.79 -9.27 -2.05
N ALA A 37 -9.97 -7.94 -2.08
CA ALA A 37 -11.01 -7.27 -2.86
C ALA A 37 -10.69 -7.20 -4.38
N GLY A 38 -9.58 -7.80 -4.82
CA GLY A 38 -9.12 -7.76 -6.21
C GLY A 38 -8.33 -6.49 -6.55
N GLY A 39 -7.95 -5.71 -5.54
CA GLY A 39 -7.03 -4.58 -5.71
C GLY A 39 -5.61 -5.08 -5.95
N ASP A 40 -4.93 -4.47 -6.93
CA ASP A 40 -3.50 -4.70 -7.09
C ASP A 40 -2.76 -4.20 -5.83
N ALA A 41 -1.82 -5.01 -5.32
CA ALA A 41 -1.02 -4.75 -4.14
C ALA A 41 -0.34 -3.37 -4.20
N VAL A 42 0.02 -2.92 -5.41
CA VAL A 42 0.63 -1.61 -5.68
C VAL A 42 -0.32 -0.45 -5.37
N THR A 43 -1.63 -0.65 -5.52
CA THR A 43 -2.65 0.39 -5.34
C THR A 43 -2.97 0.62 -3.86
N VAL A 44 -2.83 -0.42 -3.03
CA VAL A 44 -3.18 -0.35 -1.59
C VAL A 44 -2.10 0.37 -0.76
N MET A 45 -0.85 0.39 -1.21
CA MET A 45 0.25 1.11 -0.53
C MET A 45 0.38 2.59 -0.93
N ARG A 46 -0.26 2.99 -2.04
CA ARG A 46 -0.20 4.35 -2.56
C ARG A 46 -1.18 5.26 -1.85
N THR A 47 -0.78 6.52 -1.65
CA THR A 47 -1.69 7.57 -1.20
C THR A 47 -2.77 7.83 -2.27
N PRO A 48 -3.95 8.37 -1.91
CA PRO A 48 -5.03 8.62 -2.88
C PRO A 48 -4.58 9.43 -4.11
N ASP A 49 -3.64 10.36 -3.91
CA ASP A 49 -3.05 11.16 -5.00
C ASP A 49 -2.18 10.32 -5.93
N GLU A 50 -1.38 9.40 -5.40
CA GLU A 50 -0.54 8.48 -6.20
C GLU A 50 -1.36 7.41 -6.94
N VAL A 51 -2.50 7.01 -6.38
CA VAL A 51 -3.48 6.15 -7.08
C VAL A 51 -4.08 6.92 -8.25
N ARG A 52 -4.50 8.17 -8.03
CA ARG A 52 -5.06 9.03 -9.07
C ARG A 52 -4.07 9.31 -10.20
N ASP A 53 -2.81 9.57 -9.88
CA ASP A 53 -1.74 9.79 -10.87
C ASP A 53 -1.47 8.51 -11.69
N HIS A 54 -1.46 7.34 -11.03
CA HIS A 54 -1.28 6.06 -11.72
C HIS A 54 -2.43 5.74 -12.68
N PHE A 55 -3.67 5.92 -12.24
CA PHE A 55 -4.85 5.75 -13.09
C PHE A 55 -4.85 6.76 -14.24
N GLY A 56 -4.46 8.00 -13.99
CA GLY A 56 -4.29 9.02 -15.04
C GLY A 56 -3.29 8.57 -16.09
N LYS A 57 -2.15 8.03 -15.68
CA LYS A 57 -1.09 7.56 -16.58
C LYS A 57 -1.50 6.33 -17.40
N LEU A 58 -2.18 5.36 -16.79
CA LEU A 58 -2.71 4.20 -17.50
C LEU A 58 -3.74 4.60 -18.57
N MET A 59 -4.62 5.55 -18.25
CA MET A 59 -5.62 6.04 -19.20
C MET A 59 -4.99 6.82 -20.36
N ASP A 60 -3.94 7.60 -20.09
CA ASP A 60 -3.16 8.31 -21.11
C ASP A 60 -2.39 7.35 -22.03
N GLU A 61 -1.76 6.31 -21.46
CA GLU A 61 -1.07 5.25 -22.22
C GLU A 61 -2.06 4.46 -23.12
N THR A 62 -3.25 4.11 -22.63
CA THR A 62 -4.29 3.49 -23.49
C THR A 62 -4.83 4.41 -24.58
N SER A 63 -4.66 5.73 -24.43
CA SER A 63 -5.13 6.71 -25.41
C SER A 63 -4.10 7.02 -26.49
N GLN A 64 -2.85 6.57 -26.34
CA GLN A 64 -1.79 6.69 -27.35
C GLN A 64 -1.71 5.49 -28.31
N ASP A 65 -2.49 4.42 -28.08
CA ASP A 65 -2.52 3.20 -28.90
C ASP A 65 -3.74 3.12 -29.87
N VAL A 66 -4.40 4.26 -30.16
CA VAL A 66 -5.48 4.39 -31.16
C VAL A 66 -5.09 5.29 -32.33
#